data_AF-A0A6J2YWS6-F1
#
_entry.id   AF-A0A6J2YWS6-F1
#
_cell.length_a   1.000
_cell.length_b   1.000
_cell.length_c   1.000
_cell.angle_alpha   90.00
_cell.angle_beta   90.00
_cell.angle_gamma   90.00
#
_symmetry.space_group_name_H-M   'P 1'
#
loop_
_entity.id
_entity.type
_entity.pdbx_description
1 polymer ?
#
loop_
_entity_poly.entity_id
_entity_poly.type
_entity_poly.pdbx_seq_one_letter_code
_entity_poly.pdbx_strand_id
1 'polypeptide(L)'
;MPVTGVISASWAGWPAAFYFFGGVGLGWCVLWIIWGRNSPADDKTITPEEKYYIESSLKNTGDKKPPKTPWKEILTSMPVWAIVVANFGQNWGYSALLTEISNYLNKVCGQDVSSSSWLSAAPYLALFILGMTFGPIADWLIVKNYLSATNTRKLMNTIGTFWASYCPCRPWLYTKRKYLFD
;
A
#
# COMPACT_ATOMS: atom_id res chain seq x y z
N MET A 1 5.74 13.72 3.37
CA MET A 1 4.50 14.45 3.07
C MET A 1 4.85 15.89 2.74
N PRO A 2 5.10 16.23 1.47
CA PRO A 2 5.57 17.56 1.07
C PRO A 2 4.60 18.67 1.52
N VAL A 3 3.29 18.39 1.51
CA VAL A 3 2.24 19.31 1.99
C VAL A 3 2.42 19.69 3.46
N THR A 4 2.70 18.72 4.34
CA THR A 4 2.95 18.96 5.77
C THR A 4 4.20 19.80 5.99
N GLY A 5 5.25 19.59 5.18
CA GLY A 5 6.50 20.35 5.25
C GLY A 5 6.31 21.81 4.88
N VAL A 6 5.55 22.10 3.82
CA VAL A 6 5.23 23.47 3.38
C VAL A 6 4.34 24.20 4.40
N ILE A 7 3.35 23.52 4.97
CA ILE A 7 2.46 24.10 5.98
C ILE A 7 3.22 24.39 7.27
N SER A 8 4.11 23.48 7.70
CA SER A 8 4.87 23.66 8.95
C SER A 8 5.96 24.72 8.84
N ALA A 9 6.49 24.97 7.64
CA ALA A 9 7.44 26.05 7.36
C ALA A 9 6.78 27.43 7.16
N SER A 10 5.44 27.47 7.08
CA SER A 10 4.68 28.71 6.98
C SER A 10 4.53 29.38 8.35
N TRP A 11 4.13 30.65 8.36
CA TRP A 11 3.92 31.47 9.57
C TRP A 11 2.97 30.86 10.62
N ALA A 12 2.15 29.87 10.23
CA ALA A 12 1.19 29.17 11.08
C ALA A 12 1.79 28.00 11.88
N GLY A 13 3.05 27.64 11.63
CA GLY A 13 3.82 26.64 12.38
C GLY A 13 3.30 25.19 12.26
N TRP A 14 3.90 24.30 13.06
CA TRP A 14 3.54 22.88 13.09
C TRP A 14 2.07 22.57 13.46
N PRO A 15 1.37 23.35 14.33
CA PRO A 15 -0.02 23.05 14.68
C PRO A 15 -0.98 23.20 13.49
N ALA A 16 -0.66 24.06 12.52
CA ALA A 16 -1.51 24.29 11.34
C ALA A 16 -1.69 23.02 10.48
N ALA A 17 -0.67 22.17 10.42
CA ALA A 17 -0.78 20.88 9.75
C ALA A 17 -1.85 19.99 10.39
N PHE A 18 -1.91 19.95 11.73
CA PHE A 18 -2.89 19.15 12.46
C PHE A 18 -4.32 19.65 12.22
N TYR A 19 -4.54 20.96 12.22
CA TYR A 19 -5.85 21.53 11.91
C TYR A 19 -6.29 21.27 10.46
N PHE A 20 -5.36 21.36 9.50
CA PHE A 20 -5.65 21.09 8.10
C PHE A 20 -6.06 19.63 7.87
N PHE A 21 -5.21 18.67 8.28
CA PHE A 21 -5.52 17.24 8.11
C PHE A 21 -6.73 16.80 8.96
N GLY A 22 -6.90 17.38 10.15
CA GLY A 22 -8.08 17.14 10.98
C GLY A 22 -9.37 17.65 10.33
N GLY A 23 -9.36 18.85 9.75
CA GLY A 23 -10.50 19.42 9.02
C GLY A 23 -10.86 18.60 7.78
N VAL A 24 -9.86 18.20 6.98
CA VAL A 24 -10.07 17.32 5.83
C VAL A 24 -10.65 15.97 6.27
N GLY A 25 -10.14 15.40 7.37
CA GLY A 25 -10.68 14.16 7.94
C GLY A 25 -12.13 14.28 8.39
N LEU A 26 -12.50 15.36 9.06
CA LEU A 26 -13.89 15.62 9.46
C LEU A 26 -14.81 15.79 8.24
N GLY A 27 -14.36 16.54 7.22
CA GLY A 27 -15.10 16.67 5.96
C GLY A 27 -15.31 15.32 5.28
N TRP A 28 -14.28 14.48 5.25
CA TRP A 28 -14.37 13.12 4.71
C TRP A 28 -15.33 12.23 5.51
N CYS A 29 -15.33 12.31 6.84
CA CYS A 29 -16.29 11.60 7.67
C CYS A 29 -17.73 12.02 7.38
N VAL A 30 -17.99 13.31 7.18
CA VAL A 30 -19.33 13.80 6.79
C VAL A 30 -19.75 13.24 5.43
N LEU A 31 -18.85 13.28 4.43
CA LEU A 31 -19.10 12.67 3.12
C LEU A 31 -19.39 11.16 3.25
N TRP A 32 -18.63 10.46 4.09
CA TRP A 32 -18.82 9.03 4.34
C TRP A 32 -20.14 8.73 5.05
N ILE A 33 -20.62 9.57 5.96
CA ILE A 33 -21.93 9.38 6.60
C ILE A 33 -23.06 9.59 5.57
N ILE A 34 -22.91 10.56 4.66
CA ILE A 34 -23.93 10.85 3.65
C ILE A 34 -23.99 9.74 2.59
N TRP A 35 -22.85 9.28 2.10
CA TRP A 35 -22.74 8.34 0.97
C TRP A 35 -22.44 6.89 1.34
N GLY A 36 -21.93 6.62 2.54
CA GLY A 36 -21.62 5.27 2.99
C GLY A 36 -22.88 4.42 3.13
N ARG A 37 -22.91 3.29 2.45
CA ARG A 37 -23.96 2.25 2.55
C ARG A 37 -23.28 0.91 2.84
N ASN A 38 -23.86 0.14 3.75
CA ASN A 38 -23.26 -1.11 4.27
C ASN A 38 -23.63 -2.35 3.45
N SER A 39 -24.70 -2.28 2.65
CA SER A 39 -25.17 -3.39 1.84
C SER A 39 -25.64 -2.87 0.48
N PRO A 40 -25.37 -3.59 -0.63
CA PRO A 40 -25.96 -3.31 -1.94
C PRO A 40 -27.50 -3.32 -1.93
N ALA A 41 -28.11 -3.98 -0.93
CA ALA A 41 -29.55 -4.02 -0.75
C ALA A 41 -30.15 -2.73 -0.17
N ASP A 42 -29.34 -1.95 0.58
CA ASP A 42 -29.75 -0.70 1.24
C ASP A 42 -29.51 0.53 0.34
N ASP A 43 -28.89 0.33 -0.82
CA ASP A 43 -28.61 1.38 -1.77
C ASP A 43 -29.84 1.66 -2.65
N LYS A 44 -30.39 2.87 -2.57
CA LYS A 44 -31.53 3.31 -3.39
C LYS A 44 -31.11 3.83 -4.77
N THR A 45 -29.82 4.06 -4.96
CA THR A 45 -29.23 4.64 -6.19
C THR A 45 -28.69 3.58 -7.14
N ILE A 46 -28.62 2.31 -6.74
CA ILE A 46 -28.12 1.22 -7.58
C ILE A 46 -29.13 0.80 -8.64
N THR A 47 -28.65 0.48 -9.84
CA THR A 47 -29.49 -0.06 -10.90
C THR A 47 -29.91 -1.50 -10.59
N PRO A 48 -31.12 -1.93 -10.96
CA PRO A 48 -31.59 -3.29 -10.71
C PRO A 48 -30.71 -4.35 -11.41
N GLU A 49 -30.11 -4.00 -12.55
CA GLU A 49 -29.18 -4.86 -13.31
C GLU A 49 -27.87 -5.08 -12.55
N GLU A 50 -27.26 -4.02 -12.02
CA GLU A 50 -26.04 -4.09 -11.21
C GLU A 50 -26.29 -4.84 -9.90
N LYS A 51 -27.43 -4.57 -9.24
CA LYS A 51 -27.85 -5.30 -8.03
C LYS A 51 -27.95 -6.80 -8.30
N TYR A 52 -28.60 -7.19 -9.40
CA TYR A 52 -28.70 -8.61 -9.79
C TYR A 52 -27.32 -9.22 -10.11
N TYR A 53 -26.42 -8.48 -10.78
CA TYR A 53 -25.07 -8.95 -11.06
C TYR A 53 -24.27 -9.22 -9.77
N ILE A 54 -24.34 -8.31 -8.81
CA ILE A 54 -23.66 -8.45 -7.51
C ILE A 54 -24.26 -9.61 -6.72
N GLU A 55 -25.58 -9.65 -6.54
CA GLU A 55 -26.26 -10.73 -5.79
C GLU A 55 -26.06 -12.11 -6.43
N SER A 56 -26.07 -12.19 -7.76
CA SER A 56 -25.81 -13.44 -8.48
C SER A 56 -24.35 -13.89 -8.37
N SER A 57 -23.40 -12.96 -8.30
CA SER A 57 -21.99 -13.25 -8.03
C SER A 57 -21.75 -13.65 -6.57
N LEU A 58 -22.58 -13.17 -5.64
CA LEU A 58 -22.53 -13.49 -4.21
C LEU A 58 -23.24 -14.82 -3.83
N LYS A 59 -23.84 -15.56 -4.78
CA LYS A 59 -24.70 -16.76 -4.55
C LYS A 59 -24.13 -17.90 -3.69
N ASN A 60 -22.91 -17.82 -3.18
CA ASN A 60 -22.37 -18.73 -2.16
C ASN A 60 -22.48 -18.23 -0.71
N THR A 61 -23.06 -17.04 -0.46
CA THR A 61 -23.23 -16.48 0.88
C THR A 61 -24.71 -16.25 1.21
N GLY A 62 -25.58 -17.18 0.84
CA GLY A 62 -26.98 -17.13 1.29
C GLY A 62 -27.05 -17.36 2.79
N ASP A 63 -27.62 -16.39 3.54
CA ASP A 63 -28.28 -16.41 4.87
C ASP A 63 -27.87 -17.43 5.95
N LYS A 64 -26.74 -18.10 5.80
CA LYS A 64 -26.14 -18.96 6.80
C LYS A 64 -25.37 -18.05 7.71
N LYS A 65 -25.78 -17.98 8.98
CA LYS A 65 -24.95 -17.40 10.05
C LYS A 65 -23.50 -17.83 9.80
N PRO A 66 -22.54 -16.89 9.74
CA PRO A 66 -21.17 -17.25 9.44
C PRO A 66 -20.74 -18.34 10.41
N PRO A 67 -20.20 -19.48 9.92
CA PRO A 67 -19.73 -20.54 10.81
C PRO A 67 -18.74 -19.93 11.81
N LYS A 68 -18.74 -20.46 13.05
CA LYS A 68 -17.78 -20.00 14.07
C LYS A 68 -16.37 -20.03 13.46
N THR A 69 -15.72 -18.88 13.42
CA THR A 69 -14.39 -18.75 12.80
C THR A 69 -13.40 -19.68 13.51
N PRO A 70 -12.78 -20.65 12.82
CA PRO A 70 -11.92 -21.65 13.45
C PRO A 70 -10.53 -21.06 13.74
N TRP A 71 -10.43 -20.26 14.80
CA TRP A 71 -9.20 -19.58 15.21
C TRP A 71 -8.01 -20.52 15.36
N LYS A 72 -8.23 -21.72 15.92
CA LYS A 72 -7.17 -22.70 16.12
C LYS A 72 -6.59 -23.17 14.80
N GLU A 73 -7.43 -23.50 13.83
CA GLU A 73 -7.00 -23.99 12.51
C GLU A 73 -6.23 -22.92 11.73
N ILE A 74 -6.71 -21.67 11.77
CA ILE A 74 -6.04 -20.51 11.15
C ILE A 74 -4.64 -20.34 11.75
N LEU A 75 -4.54 -20.30 13.08
CA LEU A 75 -3.27 -20.11 13.80
C LEU A 75 -2.32 -21.31 13.69
N THR A 76 -2.81 -22.52 13.41
CA THR A 76 -1.95 -23.70 13.19
C THR A 76 -1.54 -23.90 11.73
N SER A 77 -2.08 -23.11 10.80
CA SER A 77 -1.82 -23.30 9.38
C SER A 77 -0.47 -22.71 8.94
N MET A 78 0.36 -23.51 8.27
CA MET A 78 1.66 -23.09 7.75
C MET A 78 1.58 -21.90 6.76
N PRO A 79 0.58 -21.81 5.85
CA PRO A 79 0.48 -20.69 4.93
C PRO A 79 0.23 -19.34 5.64
N VAL A 80 -0.51 -19.34 6.75
CA VAL A 80 -0.76 -18.11 7.52
C VAL A 80 0.54 -17.61 8.14
N TRP A 81 1.34 -18.48 8.75
CA TRP A 81 2.65 -18.09 9.29
C TRP A 81 3.63 -17.61 8.21
N ALA A 82 3.63 -18.24 7.03
CA ALA A 82 4.44 -17.77 5.91
C ALA A 82 4.07 -16.33 5.51
N ILE A 83 2.77 -16.01 5.45
CA ILE A 83 2.29 -14.65 5.15
C ILE A 83 2.66 -13.69 6.29
N VAL A 84 2.52 -14.10 7.55
CA VAL A 84 2.85 -13.26 8.72
C VAL A 84 4.34 -12.87 8.70
N VAL A 85 5.23 -13.85 8.51
CA VAL A 85 6.68 -13.59 8.45
C VAL A 85 7.04 -12.73 7.24
N ALA A 86 6.43 -13.00 6.08
CA ALA A 86 6.64 -12.18 4.88
C ALA A 86 6.17 -10.73 5.10
N ASN A 87 5.00 -10.53 5.71
CA ASN A 87 4.46 -9.22 6.00
C ASN A 87 5.27 -8.47 7.06
N PHE A 88 5.79 -9.19 8.05
CA PHE A 88 6.70 -8.63 9.04
C PHE A 88 8.01 -8.16 8.38
N GLY A 89 8.63 -8.99 7.55
CA GLY A 89 9.84 -8.62 6.80
C GLY A 89 9.60 -7.43 5.87
N GLN A 90 8.44 -7.37 5.21
CA GLN A 90 8.05 -6.24 4.37
C GLN A 90 7.87 -4.96 5.18
N ASN A 91 7.11 -5.00 6.29
CA ASN A 91 6.89 -3.84 7.15
C ASN A 91 8.18 -3.34 7.79
N TRP A 92 9.03 -4.26 8.26
CA TRP A 92 10.34 -3.93 8.79
C TRP A 92 11.23 -3.28 7.74
N GLY A 93 11.35 -3.91 6.57
CA GLY A 93 12.17 -3.39 5.47
C GLY A 93 11.69 -2.01 5.00
N TYR A 94 10.38 -1.81 4.89
CA TYR A 94 9.80 -0.52 4.53
C TYR A 94 10.05 0.55 5.60
N SER A 95 9.88 0.23 6.89
CA SER A 95 10.12 1.17 7.99
C SER A 95 11.60 1.52 8.14
N ALA A 96 12.49 0.53 7.96
CA ALA A 96 13.93 0.72 7.97
C ALA A 96 14.37 1.60 6.79
N LEU A 97 13.91 1.29 5.57
CA LEU A 97 14.18 2.12 4.39
C LEU A 97 13.76 3.57 4.61
N LEU A 98 12.57 3.81 5.17
CA LEU A 98 12.10 5.17 5.44
C LEU A 98 12.98 5.94 6.41
N THR A 99 13.37 5.27 7.49
CA THR A 99 14.19 5.86 8.54
C THR A 99 15.61 6.13 8.03
N GLU A 100 16.21 5.17 7.35
CA GLU A 100 17.56 5.29 6.80
C GLU A 100 17.64 6.28 5.64
N ILE A 101 16.64 6.32 4.74
CA ILE A 101 16.57 7.33 3.67
C ILE A 101 16.50 8.73 4.28
N SER A 102 15.66 8.92 5.30
CA SER A 102 15.50 10.20 5.97
C SER A 102 16.77 10.61 6.73
N ASN A 103 17.42 9.67 7.42
CA ASN A 103 18.69 9.91 8.11
C ASN A 103 19.84 10.21 7.12
N TYR A 104 19.91 9.48 6.00
CA TYR A 104 20.94 9.66 4.97
C TYR A 104 20.81 11.03 4.29
N LEU A 105 19.59 11.42 3.90
CA LEU A 105 19.35 12.72 3.26
C LEU A 105 19.72 13.90 4.19
N ASN A 106 19.39 13.80 5.48
CA ASN A 106 19.75 14.84 6.46
C ASN A 106 21.27 14.89 6.73
N LYS A 107 21.93 13.74 6.94
CA LYS A 107 23.34 13.70 7.39
C LYS A 107 24.36 13.85 6.27
N VAL A 108 24.08 13.34 5.08
CA VAL A 108 25.05 13.27 3.97
C VAL A 108 24.82 14.35 2.92
N CYS A 109 23.55 14.71 2.67
CA CYS A 109 23.20 15.66 1.61
C CYS A 109 23.08 17.11 2.13
N GLY A 110 22.97 17.32 3.45
CA GLY A 110 22.88 18.66 4.05
C GLY A 110 21.69 19.50 3.58
N GLN A 111 20.68 18.86 2.97
CA GLN A 111 19.51 19.49 2.39
C GLN A 111 18.46 19.73 3.48
N ASP A 112 17.87 20.93 3.46
CA ASP A 112 16.78 21.32 4.35
C ASP A 112 15.60 20.32 4.28
N VAL A 113 14.92 20.09 5.41
CA VAL A 113 13.90 19.03 5.57
C VAL A 113 12.75 19.18 4.54
N SER A 114 12.55 20.40 4.03
CA SER A 114 11.54 20.76 3.04
C SER A 114 11.81 20.22 1.63
N SER A 115 13.05 20.32 1.12
CA SER A 115 13.40 19.81 -0.23
C SER A 115 13.50 18.27 -0.24
N SER A 116 14.00 17.69 0.86
CA SER A 116 14.08 16.24 1.07
C SER A 116 12.71 15.57 1.05
N SER A 117 11.66 16.27 1.50
CA SER A 117 10.28 15.77 1.50
C SER A 117 9.70 15.53 0.09
N TRP A 118 10.14 16.29 -0.91
CA TRP A 118 9.76 16.08 -2.30
C TRP A 118 10.48 14.87 -2.90
N LEU A 119 11.78 14.71 -2.62
CA LEU A 119 12.55 13.57 -3.08
C LEU A 119 12.06 12.25 -2.46
N SER A 120 11.69 12.28 -1.18
CA SER A 120 11.06 11.13 -0.51
C SER A 120 9.65 10.82 -1.03
N ALA A 121 8.96 11.75 -1.70
CA ALA A 121 7.65 11.49 -2.31
C ALA A 121 7.75 10.73 -3.65
N ALA A 122 8.89 10.81 -4.34
CA ALA A 122 9.12 10.13 -5.61
C ALA A 122 8.93 8.59 -5.57
N PRO A 123 9.51 7.84 -4.61
CA PRO A 123 9.29 6.39 -4.53
C PRO A 123 7.84 6.02 -4.25
N TYR A 124 7.11 6.85 -3.50
CA TYR A 124 5.68 6.66 -3.25
C TYR A 124 4.82 6.87 -4.48
N LEU A 125 5.13 7.92 -5.23
CA LEU A 125 4.43 8.23 -6.47
C LEU A 125 4.71 7.16 -7.53
N ALA A 126 5.96 6.68 -7.61
CA ALA A 126 6.30 5.53 -8.45
C ALA A 126 5.54 4.27 -8.02
N LEU A 127 5.46 3.97 -6.72
CA LEU A 127 4.67 2.84 -6.19
C LEU A 127 3.19 2.98 -6.55
N PHE A 128 2.62 4.19 -6.47
CA PHE A 128 1.23 4.46 -6.84
C PHE A 128 0.98 4.20 -8.33
N ILE A 129 1.82 4.74 -9.21
CA ILE A 129 1.71 4.53 -10.67
C ILE A 129 1.85 3.05 -11.01
N LEU A 130 2.82 2.36 -10.41
CA LEU A 130 3.01 0.92 -10.61
C LEU A 130 1.80 0.13 -10.09
N GLY A 131 1.27 0.45 -8.92
CA GLY A 131 0.07 -0.22 -8.40
C GLY A 131 -1.15 -0.06 -9.33
N MET A 132 -1.36 1.15 -9.85
CA MET A 132 -2.48 1.47 -10.73
C MET A 132 -2.34 0.83 -12.13
N THR A 133 -1.13 0.50 -12.56
CA THR A 133 -0.89 -0.16 -13.85
C THR A 133 -0.88 -1.68 -13.73
N PHE A 134 -0.18 -2.24 -12.74
CA PHE A 134 -0.05 -3.69 -12.58
C PHE A 134 -1.34 -4.35 -12.06
N GLY A 135 -2.18 -3.65 -11.29
CA GLY A 135 -3.47 -4.16 -10.83
C GLY A 135 -4.42 -4.54 -11.98
N PRO A 136 -4.79 -3.59 -12.85
CA PRO A 136 -5.63 -3.86 -14.02
C PRO A 136 -5.00 -4.88 -14.98
N ILE A 137 -3.68 -4.87 -15.15
CA ILE A 137 -2.98 -5.88 -15.96
C ILE A 137 -3.18 -7.27 -15.35
N ALA A 138 -3.01 -7.43 -14.03
CA ALA A 138 -3.19 -8.73 -13.38
C ALA A 138 -4.64 -9.23 -13.53
N ASP A 139 -5.63 -8.35 -13.36
CA ASP A 139 -7.04 -8.71 -13.55
C ASP A 139 -7.36 -9.05 -15.01
N TRP A 140 -6.78 -8.31 -15.97
CA TRP A 140 -6.94 -8.59 -17.39
C TRP A 140 -6.38 -9.97 -17.77
N LEU A 141 -5.21 -10.35 -17.22
CA LEU A 141 -4.62 -11.68 -17.44
C LEU A 141 -5.50 -12.82 -16.91
N ILE A 142 -6.20 -12.59 -15.80
CA ILE A 142 -7.10 -13.57 -15.17
C ILE A 142 -8.41 -13.67 -15.96
N VAL A 143 -9.04 -12.54 -16.31
CA VAL A 143 -10.31 -12.50 -17.05
C VAL A 143 -10.18 -13.14 -18.45
N LYS A 144 -9.03 -12.93 -19.10
CA LYS A 144 -8.73 -13.54 -20.42
C LYS A 144 -8.32 -15.02 -20.33
N ASN A 145 -8.26 -15.62 -19.15
CA ASN A 145 -7.82 -17.01 -18.91
C ASN A 145 -6.41 -17.34 -19.45
N TYR A 146 -5.54 -16.35 -19.63
CA TYR A 146 -4.15 -16.60 -20.06
C TYR A 146 -3.33 -17.27 -18.94
N LEU A 147 -3.60 -16.92 -17.69
CA LEU A 147 -2.96 -17.50 -16.50
C LEU A 147 -3.98 -17.72 -15.38
N SER A 148 -3.84 -18.84 -14.66
CA SER A 148 -4.58 -19.07 -13.41
C SER A 148 -4.22 -18.01 -12.36
N ALA A 149 -5.18 -17.63 -11.50
CA ALA A 149 -5.00 -16.64 -10.44
C ALA A 149 -3.76 -16.90 -9.57
N THR A 150 -3.42 -18.17 -9.32
CA THR A 150 -2.22 -18.55 -8.56
C THR A 150 -0.93 -18.24 -9.31
N ASN A 151 -0.91 -18.46 -10.63
CA ASN A 151 0.27 -18.22 -11.47
C ASN A 151 0.47 -16.73 -11.73
N THR A 152 -0.60 -15.96 -11.92
CA THR A 152 -0.54 -14.48 -12.00
C THR A 152 0.04 -13.90 -10.71
N ARG A 153 -0.44 -14.34 -9.53
CA ARG A 153 0.09 -13.90 -8.23
C ARG A 153 1.57 -14.25 -8.05
N LYS A 154 2.01 -15.45 -8.47
CA LYS A 154 3.42 -15.84 -8.43
C LYS A 154 4.27 -14.96 -9.35
N LEU A 155 3.84 -14.74 -10.59
CA LEU A 155 4.55 -13.93 -11.57
C LEU A 155 4.76 -12.49 -11.10
N MET A 156 3.71 -11.85 -10.56
CA MET A 156 3.80 -10.49 -10.04
C MET A 156 4.73 -10.39 -8.82
N ASN A 157 4.70 -11.38 -7.91
CA ASN A 157 5.63 -11.43 -6.79
C ASN A 157 7.08 -11.62 -7.24
N THR A 158 7.33 -12.46 -8.26
CA THR A 158 8.68 -12.67 -8.81
C THR A 158 9.21 -11.39 -9.46
N ILE A 159 8.40 -10.67 -10.24
CA ILE A 159 8.82 -9.39 -10.84
C ILE A 159 9.17 -8.36 -9.75
N GLY A 160 8.35 -8.26 -8.70
CA GLY A 160 8.59 -7.33 -7.59
C GLY A 160 9.86 -7.65 -6.79
N THR A 161 10.10 -8.94 -6.50
CA THR A 161 11.28 -9.38 -5.74
C THR A 161 12.58 -9.32 -6.56
N PHE A 162 12.51 -9.51 -7.88
CA PHE A 162 13.65 -9.30 -8.76
C PHE A 162 14.10 -7.83 -8.75
N TRP A 163 13.17 -6.88 -8.91
CA TRP A 163 13.53 -5.45 -8.85
C TRP A 163 14.15 -5.06 -7.50
N ALA A 164 13.56 -5.52 -6.40
CA ALA A 164 14.03 -5.26 -5.05
C ALA A 164 15.41 -5.90 -4.74
N SER A 165 15.78 -7.00 -5.38
CA SER A 165 17.08 -7.65 -5.16
C SER A 165 18.21 -7.01 -5.97
N TYR A 166 17.93 -6.57 -7.20
CA TYR A 166 18.97 -6.02 -8.10
C TYR A 166 19.27 -4.53 -7.85
N CYS A 167 18.28 -3.73 -7.43
CA CYS A 167 18.44 -2.29 -7.27
C CYS A 167 19.37 -1.87 -6.10
N PRO A 168 19.25 -2.41 -4.87
CA PRO A 168 20.10 -2.02 -3.74
C PRO A 168 21.48 -2.70 -3.71
N CYS A 169 21.70 -3.79 -4.46
CA CYS A 169 23.02 -4.44 -4.48
C CYS A 169 24.10 -3.62 -5.21
N ARG A 170 23.73 -2.77 -6.18
CA ARG A 170 24.72 -1.98 -6.94
C ARG A 170 25.42 -0.89 -6.10
N PRO A 171 24.71 -0.07 -5.29
CA PRO A 171 25.38 0.91 -4.43
C PRO A 171 26.18 0.26 -3.30
N TRP A 172 25.68 -0.81 -2.69
CA TRP A 172 26.33 -1.46 -1.54
C TRP A 172 27.64 -2.17 -1.91
N LEU A 173 27.71 -2.77 -3.10
CA LEU A 173 28.95 -3.33 -3.66
C LEU A 173 29.99 -2.24 -3.99
N TYR A 174 29.54 -1.05 -4.40
CA TYR A 174 30.42 0.10 -4.63
C TYR A 174 31.00 0.66 -3.32
N THR A 175 30.21 0.72 -2.26
CA THR A 175 30.66 1.21 -0.94
C THR A 175 31.66 0.25 -0.30
N LYS A 176 31.44 -1.07 -0.36
CA LYS A 176 32.42 -2.05 0.17
C LYS A 176 33.76 -2.00 -0.54
N ARG A 177 33.79 -1.74 -1.86
CA ARG A 177 35.04 -1.65 -2.63
C ARG A 177 35.89 -0.42 -2.23
N LYS A 178 35.28 0.61 -1.64
CA LYS A 178 36.00 1.84 -1.23
C LYS A 178 36.66 1.74 0.15
N TYR A 179 36.23 0.82 1.01
CA TYR A 179 36.81 0.61 2.36
C TYR A 179 37.78 -0.58 2.44
N LEU A 180 37.96 -1.32 1.35
CA LEU A 180 38.87 -2.48 1.27
C LEU A 180 40.17 -2.17 0.51
N PHE A 181 40.33 -0.94 0.02
CA PHE A 181 41.48 -0.48 -0.77
C PHE A 181 42.06 0.88 -0.31
N ASP A 182 41.64 1.36 0.87
CA ASP A 182 42.32 2.38 1.69
C ASP A 182 42.66 1.74 3.05
#